data_AF-A0A956GI77-F1
#
_entry.id   AF-A0A956GI77-F1
#
_cell.length_a   1.000
_cell.length_b   1.000
_cell.length_c   1.000
_cell.angle_alpha   90.00
_cell.angle_beta   90.00
_cell.angle_gamma   90.00
#
_symmetry.space_group_name_H-M   'P 1'
#
loop_
_entity.id
_entity.type
_entity.pdbx_description
1 polymer ?
#
loop_
_entity_poly.entity_id
_entity_poly.type
_entity_poly.pdbx_seq_one_letter_code
_entity_poly.pdbx_strand_id
1 'polypeptide(L)'
;MSGFELQPGEAELGTWTLNYVPPAGGRYLGKLAVTNQRLLFDAQFDTSLTGVLGELFITSGSHGYLSIPKAKIEHTEVKRGFFKKKVIVTVAGKDHVFDYGMLSVAKLASAIEGR
;
A
#
# COMPACT_ATOMS: atom_id res chain seq x y z
N MET A 1 -12.45 -5.57 -11.03
CA MET A 1 -11.79 -6.50 -10.09
C MET A 1 -10.34 -6.10 -9.98
N SER A 2 -9.76 -6.08 -8.79
CA SER A 2 -8.33 -5.84 -8.58
C SER A 2 -7.56 -7.01 -9.22
N GLY A 3 -6.61 -6.74 -10.10
CA GLY A 3 -5.86 -7.78 -10.83
C GLY A 3 -4.84 -8.54 -9.96
N PHE A 4 -5.07 -8.62 -8.65
CA PHE A 4 -4.15 -9.25 -7.71
C PHE A 4 -4.51 -10.73 -7.53
N GLU A 5 -3.51 -11.60 -7.61
CA GLU A 5 -3.67 -13.01 -7.26
C GLU A 5 -3.61 -13.18 -5.74
N LEU A 6 -4.73 -13.55 -5.14
CA LEU A 6 -4.86 -13.77 -3.70
C LEU A 6 -4.29 -15.14 -3.30
N GLN A 7 -3.58 -15.19 -2.18
CA GLN A 7 -3.09 -16.43 -1.59
C GLN A 7 -4.23 -17.26 -0.98
N PRO A 8 -4.05 -18.57 -0.77
CA PRO A 8 -5.05 -19.38 -0.07
C PRO A 8 -5.40 -18.80 1.31
N GLY A 9 -6.68 -18.57 1.55
CA GLY A 9 -7.17 -17.95 2.80
C GLY A 9 -6.99 -16.43 2.88
N GLU A 10 -6.49 -15.80 1.81
CA GLU A 10 -6.43 -14.35 1.69
C GLU A 10 -7.76 -13.78 1.17
N ALA A 11 -8.28 -12.78 1.87
CA ALA A 11 -9.52 -12.10 1.52
C ALA A 11 -9.28 -10.59 1.41
N GLU A 12 -9.79 -9.97 0.35
CA GLU A 12 -9.77 -8.51 0.17
C GLU A 12 -10.70 -7.86 1.20
N LEU A 13 -10.15 -7.00 2.07
CA LEU A 13 -10.89 -6.19 3.03
C LEU A 13 -11.39 -4.89 2.41
N GLY A 14 -10.74 -4.46 1.34
CA GLY A 14 -11.19 -3.38 0.48
C GLY A 14 -10.09 -2.90 -0.45
N THR A 15 -10.47 -1.93 -1.27
CA THR A 15 -9.55 -1.32 -2.22
C THR A 15 -9.75 0.20 -2.31
N TRP A 16 -8.63 0.91 -2.45
CA TRP A 16 -8.53 2.35 -2.37
C TRP A 16 -7.59 2.89 -3.47
N THR A 17 -7.97 3.97 -4.16
CA THR A 17 -7.07 4.65 -5.12
C THR A 17 -6.40 5.82 -4.42
N LEU A 18 -5.07 5.82 -4.35
CA LEU A 18 -4.31 6.76 -3.53
C LEU A 18 -2.89 7.00 -4.02
N ASN A 19 -2.24 7.97 -3.39
CA ASN A 19 -0.84 8.25 -3.62
C ASN A 19 0.02 7.45 -2.63
N TYR A 20 0.91 6.62 -3.15
CA TYR A 20 1.95 5.97 -2.39
C TYR A 20 3.26 6.74 -2.48
N VAL A 21 3.92 6.96 -1.35
CA VAL A 21 5.26 7.55 -1.25
C VAL A 21 6.15 6.52 -0.57
N PRO A 22 7.10 5.91 -1.31
CA PRO A 22 8.04 4.96 -0.74
C PRO A 22 9.10 5.66 0.12
N PRO A 23 9.84 4.91 0.95
CA PRO A 23 10.92 5.45 1.77
C PRO A 23 12.01 6.19 0.97
N ALA A 24 12.27 5.74 -0.27
CA ALA A 24 13.26 6.35 -1.16
C ALA A 24 12.79 7.67 -1.81
N GLY A 25 11.55 8.09 -1.58
CA GLY A 25 10.94 9.26 -2.19
C GLY A 25 10.26 8.98 -3.54
N GLY A 26 9.63 10.01 -4.10
CA GLY A 26 8.71 9.89 -5.22
C GLY A 26 7.25 9.78 -4.77
N ARG A 27 6.30 9.96 -5.70
CA ARG A 27 4.87 9.85 -5.42
C ARG A 27 4.20 9.14 -6.58
N TYR A 28 3.54 8.03 -6.28
CA TYR A 28 2.94 7.16 -7.27
C TYR A 28 1.44 7.06 -7.01
N LEU A 29 0.64 7.47 -7.99
CA LEU A 29 -0.80 7.24 -7.94
C LEU A 29 -1.07 5.78 -8.31
N GLY A 30 -1.88 5.10 -7.50
CA GLY A 30 -2.16 3.69 -7.72
C GLY A 30 -3.33 3.18 -6.92
N LYS A 31 -3.56 1.88 -7.04
CA LYS A 31 -4.62 1.14 -6.38
C LYS A 31 -4.02 0.31 -5.25
N LEU A 32 -4.42 0.59 -4.02
CA LEU A 32 -4.09 -0.18 -2.83
C LEU A 32 -5.24 -1.13 -2.50
N ALA A 33 -5.03 -2.43 -2.66
CA ALA A 33 -5.85 -3.46 -2.04
C ALA A 33 -5.30 -3.78 -0.65
N VAL A 34 -6.17 -3.79 0.36
CA VAL A 34 -5.83 -4.26 1.70
C VAL A 34 -6.50 -5.61 1.89
N THR A 35 -5.73 -6.62 2.27
CA THR A 35 -6.25 -7.95 2.58
C THR A 35 -6.09 -8.26 4.07
N ASN A 36 -6.63 -9.38 4.51
CA ASN A 36 -6.37 -9.92 5.84
C ASN A 36 -4.90 -10.33 6.05
N GLN A 37 -4.08 -10.45 5.00
CA GLN A 37 -2.69 -10.92 5.10
C GLN A 37 -1.64 -9.89 4.67
N ARG A 38 -1.94 -9.00 3.71
CA ARG A 38 -0.95 -8.07 3.13
C ARG A 38 -1.62 -6.81 2.55
N LEU A 39 -0.77 -5.83 2.27
CA LEU A 39 -1.09 -4.63 1.51
C LEU A 39 -0.53 -4.81 0.10
N LEU A 40 -1.35 -4.60 -0.91
CA LEU A 40 -1.02 -4.78 -2.32
C LEU A 40 -1.24 -3.46 -3.05
N PHE A 41 -0.15 -2.81 -3.50
CA PHE A 41 -0.25 -1.54 -4.19
C PHE A 41 0.27 -1.65 -5.63
N ASP A 42 -0.63 -1.33 -6.57
CA ASP A 42 -0.38 -1.31 -8.00
C ASP A 42 -0.37 0.14 -8.51
N ALA A 43 0.78 0.59 -9.00
CA ALA A 43 0.94 1.95 -9.49
C ALA A 43 0.38 2.06 -10.92
N GLN A 44 -0.47 3.05 -11.17
CA GLN A 44 -1.23 3.12 -12.43
C GLN A 44 -0.38 3.50 -13.66
N PHE A 45 0.89 3.93 -13.51
CA PHE A 45 1.56 4.64 -14.61
C PHE A 45 3.08 4.54 -14.74
N ASP A 46 3.79 3.53 -14.21
CA ASP A 46 5.24 3.55 -14.41
C ASP A 46 5.93 2.22 -14.66
N THR A 47 6.31 2.00 -15.93
CA THR A 47 7.33 1.03 -16.35
C THR A 47 8.72 1.34 -15.79
N SER A 48 8.96 2.50 -15.16
CA SER A 48 10.25 2.83 -14.52
C SER A 48 10.39 2.31 -13.08
N LEU A 49 9.30 1.81 -12.47
CA LEU A 49 9.32 1.18 -11.16
C LEU A 49 10.14 -0.12 -11.14
N THR A 50 10.37 -0.76 -12.27
CA THR A 50 11.22 -1.96 -12.36
C THR A 50 12.70 -1.71 -12.04
N GLY A 51 13.18 -0.47 -12.12
CA GLY A 51 14.62 -0.15 -11.95
C GLY A 51 15.05 0.27 -10.54
N VAL A 52 14.13 0.66 -9.66
CA VAL A 52 14.45 1.38 -8.39
C VAL A 52 14.04 0.61 -7.13
N LEU A 53 13.37 -0.55 -7.28
CA LEU A 53 12.52 -1.07 -6.21
C LEU A 53 13.03 -2.38 -5.61
N GLY A 54 13.37 -2.32 -4.32
CA GLY A 54 13.92 -3.42 -3.53
C GLY A 54 12.94 -4.53 -3.12
N GLU A 55 13.35 -5.32 -2.13
CA GLU A 55 12.80 -6.63 -1.69
C GLU A 55 11.29 -6.73 -1.38
N LEU A 56 10.54 -5.63 -1.34
CA LEU A 56 9.10 -5.59 -1.06
C LEU A 56 8.23 -5.59 -2.32
N PHE A 57 8.83 -5.52 -3.51
CA PHE A 57 8.12 -5.53 -4.78
C PHE A 57 8.10 -6.93 -5.39
N ILE A 58 6.90 -7.42 -5.66
CA ILE A 58 6.70 -8.68 -6.37
C ILE A 58 6.51 -8.34 -7.84
N THR A 59 7.42 -8.79 -8.68
CA THR A 59 7.24 -8.79 -10.13
C THR A 59 6.53 -10.08 -10.52
N SER A 60 5.29 -9.97 -10.99
CA SER A 60 4.59 -11.10 -11.62
C SER A 60 4.29 -10.71 -13.06
N GLY A 61 5.04 -11.29 -14.00
CA GLY A 61 4.97 -10.93 -15.42
C GLY A 61 5.51 -9.52 -15.72
N SER A 62 4.78 -8.75 -16.53
CA SER A 62 5.16 -7.38 -16.96
C SER A 62 4.73 -6.28 -15.97
N HIS A 63 4.06 -6.62 -14.86
CA HIS A 63 3.64 -5.66 -13.84
C HIS A 63 4.35 -5.95 -12.51
N GLY A 64 4.95 -4.90 -11.94
CA GLY A 64 5.49 -4.92 -10.58
C GLY A 64 4.51 -4.23 -9.65
N TYR A 65 4.16 -4.88 -8.53
CA TYR A 65 3.36 -4.29 -7.47
C TYR A 65 4.08 -4.39 -6.12
N LEU A 66 3.80 -3.45 -5.23
CA LEU A 66 4.30 -3.49 -3.86
C LEU A 66 3.45 -4.48 -3.07
N SER A 67 4.10 -5.40 -2.37
CA SER A 67 3.46 -6.34 -1.46
C SER A 67 4.08 -6.22 -0.07
N ILE A 68 3.33 -5.66 0.88
CA ILE A 68 3.74 -5.55 2.29
C ILE A 68 2.95 -6.57 3.12
N PRO A 69 3.56 -7.67 3.58
CA PRO A 69 2.91 -8.58 4.51
C PRO A 69 2.54 -7.86 5.81
N LYS A 70 1.31 -8.04 6.30
CA LYS A 70 0.87 -7.46 7.58
C LYS A 70 1.75 -7.91 8.75
N ALA A 71 2.29 -9.12 8.69
CA ALA A 71 3.24 -9.66 9.66
C ALA A 71 4.58 -8.90 9.74
N LYS A 72 4.96 -8.16 8.68
CA LYS A 72 6.18 -7.33 8.64
C LYS A 72 5.92 -5.86 9.04
N ILE A 73 4.67 -5.49 9.31
CA ILE A 73 4.31 -4.14 9.72
C ILE A 73 4.62 -3.98 11.22
N GLU A 74 5.64 -3.20 11.52
CA GLU A 74 6.08 -2.91 12.89
C GLU A 74 5.15 -1.89 13.54
N HIS A 75 4.81 -0.84 12.80
CA HIS A 75 4.01 0.28 13.30
C HIS A 75 3.09 0.82 12.20
N THR A 76 1.89 1.27 12.59
CA THR A 76 0.95 1.95 11.69
C THR A 76 0.52 3.26 12.35
N GLU A 77 0.72 4.38 11.67
CA GLU A 77 0.34 5.71 12.15
C GLU A 77 -0.69 6.33 11.21
N VAL A 78 -1.81 6.80 11.75
CA VAL A 78 -2.86 7.49 10.98
C VAL A 78 -2.78 8.98 11.24
N LYS A 79 -2.20 9.75 10.31
CA LYS A 79 -2.16 11.21 10.41
C LYS A 79 -3.41 11.81 9.77
N ARG A 80 -4.29 12.37 10.61
CA ARG A 80 -5.50 13.08 10.22
C ARG A 80 -5.27 14.59 10.26
N GLY A 81 -4.53 15.13 9.29
CA GLY A 81 -4.44 16.58 9.11
C GLY A 81 -5.71 17.15 8.47
N PHE A 82 -6.03 18.43 8.73
CA PHE A 82 -7.23 19.12 8.23
C PHE A 82 -7.39 19.06 6.69
N PHE A 83 -6.29 18.86 5.94
CA PHE A 83 -6.27 18.75 4.48
C PHE A 83 -5.55 17.52 3.89
N LYS A 84 -4.91 16.70 4.73
CA LYS A 84 -4.15 15.52 4.27
C LYS A 84 -4.33 14.38 5.25
N LYS A 85 -5.13 13.41 4.85
CA LYS A 85 -5.32 12.18 5.60
C LYS A 85 -4.42 11.12 5.00
N LYS A 86 -3.42 10.67 5.76
CA LYS A 86 -2.44 9.67 5.32
C LYS A 86 -2.24 8.57 6.36
N VAL A 87 -1.97 7.38 5.88
CA VAL A 87 -1.58 6.23 6.71
C VAL A 87 -0.10 5.98 6.46
N ILE A 88 0.69 5.92 7.52
CA ILE A 88 2.12 5.63 7.49
C ILE A 88 2.29 4.22 8.04
N VAL A 89 2.97 3.36 7.30
CA VAL A 89 3.25 1.97 7.66
C VAL A 89 4.76 1.82 7.76
N THR A 90 5.27 1.52 8.94
CA THR A 90 6.70 1.28 9.15
C THR A 90 6.98 -0.21 8.99
N VAL A 91 7.92 -0.54 8.11
CA VAL A 91 8.33 -1.91 7.77
C VAL A 91 9.85 -1.97 7.78
N ALA A 92 10.45 -2.81 8.62
CA ALA A 92 11.90 -2.92 8.76
C ALA A 92 12.58 -1.54 8.97
N GLY A 93 11.99 -0.69 9.81
CA GLY A 93 12.48 0.67 10.08
C GLY A 93 12.32 1.68 8.92
N LYS A 94 11.58 1.33 7.85
CA LYS A 94 11.33 2.22 6.70
C LYS A 94 9.86 2.62 6.63
N ASP A 95 9.60 3.90 6.39
CA ASP A 95 8.25 4.45 6.37
C ASP A 95 7.64 4.45 4.96
N HIS A 96 6.52 3.76 4.83
CA HIS A 96 5.68 3.69 3.63
C HIS A 96 4.44 4.54 3.83
N VAL A 97 4.26 5.59 3.03
CA VAL A 97 3.14 6.53 3.22
C VAL A 97 2.08 6.32 2.14
N PHE A 98 0.85 6.07 2.58
CA PHE A 98 -0.35 5.98 1.76
C PHE A 98 -1.22 7.22 2.01
N ASP A 99 -1.17 8.17 1.07
CA ASP A 99 -1.85 9.47 1.14
C ASP A 99 -3.17 9.42 0.36
N TYR A 100 -4.27 9.53 1.10
CA TYR A 100 -5.65 9.48 0.60
C TYR A 100 -6.22 10.87 0.30
N GLY A 101 -5.40 11.92 0.37
CA GLY A 101 -5.81 13.30 0.10
C GLY A 101 -6.99 13.73 0.96
N MET A 102 -8.09 14.13 0.31
CA MET A 102 -9.33 14.58 0.96
C MET A 102 -10.36 13.47 1.21
N LEU A 103 -10.12 12.24 0.76
CA LEU A 103 -11.06 11.13 0.96
C LEU A 103 -10.95 10.56 2.39
N SER A 104 -11.99 9.86 2.84
CA SER A 104 -12.02 9.31 4.20
C SER A 104 -11.02 8.16 4.37
N VAL A 105 -9.96 8.36 5.17
CA VAL A 105 -9.01 7.30 5.57
C VAL A 105 -9.53 6.36 6.65
N ALA A 106 -10.70 6.63 7.25
CA ALA A 106 -11.16 5.86 8.39
C ALA A 106 -11.29 4.36 8.06
N LYS A 107 -11.91 4.05 6.91
CA LYS A 107 -12.06 2.65 6.45
C LYS A 107 -10.71 2.02 6.08
N LEU A 108 -9.80 2.79 5.49
CA LEU A 108 -8.47 2.31 5.15
C LEU A 108 -7.65 1.98 6.40
N ALA A 109 -7.61 2.90 7.37
CA ALA A 109 -6.96 2.71 8.65
C ALA A 109 -7.51 1.47 9.37
N SER A 110 -8.84 1.35 9.48
CA SER A 110 -9.46 0.18 10.10
C SER A 110 -9.17 -1.13 9.36
N ALA A 111 -9.07 -1.11 8.02
CA ALA A 111 -8.71 -2.31 7.26
C ALA A 111 -7.24 -2.72 7.45
N ILE A 112 -6.34 -1.74 7.65
CA ILE A 112 -4.91 -1.99 7.91
C ILE A 112 -4.72 -2.48 9.35
N GLU A 113 -5.39 -1.85 10.31
CA GLU A 113 -5.34 -2.18 11.74
C GLU A 113 -6.11 -3.45 12.10
N GLY A 114 -7.13 -3.81 11.32
CA GLY A 114 -7.85 -5.08 11.41
C GLY A 114 -6.91 -6.24 11.07
N ARG A 115 -6.20 -6.71 12.10
CA ARG A 115 -5.41 -7.93 12.12
C ARG A 115 -6.30 -9.11 12.47
#